data_AF-A0A519C8D8-F1
#
_entry.id   AF-A0A519C8D8-F1
#
_cell.length_a   1.000
_cell.length_b   1.000
_cell.length_c   1.000
_cell.angle_alpha   90.00
_cell.angle_beta   90.00
_cell.angle_gamma   90.00
#
_symmetry.space_group_name_H-M   'P 1'
#
loop_
_entity.id
_entity.type
_entity.pdbx_description
1 polymer ?
#
loop_
_entity_poly.entity_id
_entity_poly.type
_entity_poly.pdbx_seq_one_letter_code
_entity_poly.pdbx_strand_id
1 'polypeptide(L)'
;MTDLTKAIRPVAGTIFALTLFQGAIGWELLSGTDMGHSHTAYLITVLAIALPVIVIQSGIENKSVKGNAFAVAGISVIQLCVGLFMMPDFGWLHLPLAMMLAAHTFAVLISMKHA
;
A
#
# COMPACT_ATOMS: atom_id res chain seq x y z
N MET A 1 3.22 22.02 -10.94
CA MET A 1 2.85 20.95 -9.99
C MET A 1 2.13 21.59 -8.84
N THR A 2 0.91 21.15 -8.53
CA THR A 2 0.20 21.59 -7.33
C THR A 2 0.93 21.06 -6.09
N ASP A 3 0.70 21.66 -4.92
CA ASP A 3 1.29 21.13 -3.68
C ASP A 3 0.83 19.69 -3.38
N LEU A 4 -0.36 19.32 -3.86
CA LEU A 4 -0.89 17.95 -3.84
C LEU A 4 -0.08 16.98 -4.71
N THR A 5 0.41 17.39 -5.88
CA THR A 5 1.26 16.52 -6.72
C THR A 5 2.54 16.11 -5.97
N LYS A 6 3.10 17.01 -5.17
CA LYS A 6 4.32 16.74 -4.37
C LYS A 6 4.06 15.71 -3.26
N ALA A 7 2.82 15.56 -2.79
CA ALA A 7 2.45 14.61 -1.75
C ALA A 7 2.35 13.16 -2.24
N ILE A 8 2.14 12.91 -3.54
CA ILE A 8 1.94 11.56 -4.09
C ILE A 8 3.15 10.66 -3.81
N ARG A 9 4.38 11.14 -4.08
CA ARG A 9 5.60 10.33 -3.90
C ARG A 9 5.89 10.01 -2.43
N PRO A 10 5.84 10.95 -1.48
CA PRO A 10 5.94 10.64 -0.06
C PRO A 10 4.90 9.62 0.40
N VAL A 11 3.62 9.81 0.05
CA VAL A 11 2.55 8.90 0.48
C VAL A 11 2.76 7.49 -0.09
N ALA A 12 3.02 7.37 -1.38
CA ALA A 12 3.35 6.08 -1.99
C ALA A 12 4.63 5.47 -1.38
N GLY A 13 5.66 6.29 -1.13
CA GLY A 13 6.90 5.84 -0.49
C GLY A 13 6.67 5.26 0.90
N THR A 14 5.84 5.92 1.71
CA THR A 14 5.46 5.43 3.04
C THR A 14 4.69 4.12 2.95
N ILE A 15 3.70 3.99 2.06
CA ILE A 15 2.95 2.74 1.86
C ILE A 15 3.92 1.60 1.48
N PHE A 16 4.85 1.85 0.57
CA PHE A 16 5.83 0.86 0.12
C PHE A 16 6.75 0.42 1.27
N ALA A 17 7.33 1.38 1.99
CA ALA A 17 8.21 1.09 3.11
C ALA A 17 7.50 0.32 4.23
N LEU A 18 6.27 0.71 4.59
CA LEU A 18 5.47 0.01 5.59
C LEU A 18 5.07 -1.40 5.13
N THR A 19 4.81 -1.60 3.84
CA THR A 19 4.50 -2.93 3.28
C THR A 19 5.71 -3.86 3.34
N LEU A 20 6.92 -3.35 3.03
CA LEU A 20 8.15 -4.13 3.21
C LEU A 20 8.44 -4.42 4.68
N PHE A 21 8.24 -3.43 5.55
CA PHE A 21 8.38 -3.59 6.99
C PHE A 21 7.44 -4.67 7.53
N GLN A 22 6.17 -4.68 7.12
CA GLN A 22 5.20 -5.73 7.41
C GLN A 22 5.69 -7.13 7.02
N GLY A 23 6.30 -7.26 5.84
CA GLY A 23 6.91 -8.51 5.41
C GLY A 23 8.06 -8.96 6.31
N ALA A 24 8.92 -8.02 6.73
CA ALA A 24 10.04 -8.29 7.62
C ALA A 24 9.57 -8.67 9.04
N ILE A 25 8.65 -7.93 9.64
CA ILE A 25 8.11 -8.25 10.98
C ILE A 25 7.22 -9.49 10.97
N GLY A 26 6.55 -9.79 9.85
CA GLY A 26 5.79 -11.03 9.68
C GLY A 26 6.70 -12.26 9.77
N TRP A 27 7.95 -12.13 9.32
CA TRP A 27 8.98 -13.14 9.50
C TRP A 27 9.46 -13.22 10.96
N GLU A 28 9.64 -12.09 11.64
CA GLU A 28 10.01 -12.06 13.06
C GLU A 28 8.88 -12.52 14.00
N LEU A 29 7.61 -12.43 13.62
CA LEU A 29 6.50 -13.00 14.38
C LEU A 29 6.61 -14.54 14.52
N LEU A 30 7.27 -15.21 13.57
CA LEU A 30 7.62 -16.63 13.70
C LEU A 30 8.64 -16.89 14.83
N SER A 31 9.34 -15.85 15.30
CA SER A 31 10.27 -15.88 16.43
C SER A 31 9.66 -15.41 17.76
N GLY A 32 8.37 -15.05 17.79
CA GLY A 32 7.62 -14.73 19.01
C GLY A 32 7.65 -13.26 19.44
N THR A 33 8.10 -12.34 18.57
CA THR A 33 8.15 -10.90 18.87
C THR A 33 7.10 -10.14 18.05
N ASP A 34 6.11 -9.51 18.69
CA ASP A 34 5.11 -8.68 18.01
C ASP A 34 5.54 -7.19 18.03
N MET A 35 6.13 -6.74 16.92
CA MET A 35 6.55 -5.34 16.73
C MET A 35 5.47 -4.50 16.05
N GLY A 36 4.26 -4.46 16.61
CA GLY A 36 3.20 -3.54 16.16
C GLY A 36 2.60 -3.88 14.79
N HIS A 37 2.47 -5.18 14.49
CA HIS A 37 2.01 -5.68 13.20
C HIS A 37 0.59 -5.20 12.85
N SER A 38 -0.32 -5.17 13.82
CA SER A 38 -1.71 -4.72 13.61
C SER A 38 -1.82 -3.22 13.30
N HIS A 39 -1.10 -2.37 14.04
CA HIS A 39 -1.14 -0.91 13.87
C HIS A 39 -0.64 -0.47 12.50
N THR A 40 0.40 -1.15 12.00
CA THR A 40 0.98 -0.83 10.71
C THR A 40 0.04 -1.20 9.54
N ALA A 41 -0.76 -2.26 9.67
CA ALA A 41 -1.74 -2.65 8.66
C ALA A 41 -2.88 -1.62 8.49
N TYR A 42 -3.39 -1.07 9.61
CA TYR A 42 -4.38 0.01 9.57
C TYR A 42 -3.82 1.28 8.94
N LEU A 43 -2.59 1.67 9.30
CA LEU A 43 -1.95 2.85 8.74
C LEU A 43 -1.73 2.72 7.23
N ILE A 44 -1.25 1.56 6.75
CA ILE A 44 -1.13 1.26 5.32
C ILE A 44 -2.48 1.44 4.62
N THR A 45 -3.55 0.90 5.20
CA THR A 45 -4.89 0.94 4.59
C THR A 45 -5.39 2.38 4.45
N VAL A 46 -5.28 3.19 5.50
CA VAL A 46 -5.70 4.61 5.47
C VAL A 46 -4.90 5.41 4.43
N LEU A 47 -3.58 5.25 4.40
CA LEU A 47 -2.72 5.93 3.42
C LEU A 47 -3.03 5.47 1.99
N ALA A 48 -3.26 4.17 1.79
CA ALA A 48 -3.60 3.60 0.49
C ALA A 48 -4.94 4.12 -0.05
N ILE A 49 -5.95 4.30 0.81
CA ILE A 49 -7.24 4.90 0.43
C ILE A 49 -7.09 6.41 0.11
N ALA A 50 -6.23 7.12 0.85
CA ALA A 50 -5.98 8.54 0.61
C ALA A 50 -5.24 8.80 -0.72
N LEU A 51 -4.37 7.88 -1.15
CA LEU A 51 -3.56 8.03 -2.35
C LEU A 51 -4.36 8.35 -3.63
N PRO A 52 -5.41 7.60 -4.05
CA PRO A 52 -6.20 7.95 -5.22
C PRO A 52 -6.93 9.29 -5.09
N VAL A 53 -7.36 9.67 -3.88
CA VAL A 53 -7.97 10.99 -3.63
C VAL A 53 -6.97 12.11 -3.91
N ILE A 54 -5.74 11.97 -3.39
CA ILE A 54 -4.64 12.91 -3.66
C ILE A 54 -4.32 12.96 -5.15
N VAL A 55 -4.24 11.81 -5.82
CA VAL A 55 -3.92 11.75 -7.26
C VAL A 55 -4.99 12.47 -8.08
N ILE A 56 -6.28 12.25 -7.82
CA ILE A 56 -7.38 12.91 -8.53
C ILE A 56 -7.33 14.42 -8.30
N GLN A 57 -7.23 14.84 -7.04
CA GLN A 57 -7.21 16.26 -6.68
C GLN A 57 -5.95 16.98 -7.16
N SER A 58 -4.85 16.25 -7.39
CA SER A 58 -3.61 16.83 -7.90
C SER A 58 -3.68 17.29 -9.36
N GLY A 59 -4.67 16.80 -10.13
CA GLY A 59 -4.82 17.09 -11.55
C GLY A 59 -3.82 16.38 -12.47
N ILE A 60 -3.11 15.35 -11.98
CA ILE A 60 -2.24 14.53 -12.82
C ILE A 60 -3.09 13.80 -13.87
N GLU A 61 -2.66 13.77 -15.13
CA GLU A 61 -3.36 13.05 -16.21
C GLU A 61 -2.73 11.70 -16.56
N ASN A 62 -1.60 11.36 -15.95
CA ASN A 62 -0.92 10.10 -16.18
C ASN A 62 -1.79 8.90 -15.76
N LYS A 63 -2.30 8.15 -16.74
CA LYS A 63 -3.16 6.98 -16.53
C LYS A 63 -2.49 5.88 -15.70
N SER A 64 -1.16 5.72 -15.79
CA SER A 64 -0.41 4.77 -14.98
C SER A 64 -0.46 5.16 -13.51
N VAL A 65 -0.26 6.43 -13.18
CA VAL A 65 -0.36 6.92 -11.79
C VAL A 65 -1.78 6.72 -11.24
N LYS A 66 -2.81 7.13 -12.00
CA LYS A 66 -4.22 6.94 -11.61
C LYS A 66 -4.54 5.46 -11.37
N GLY A 67 -4.27 4.60 -12.35
CA GLY A 67 -4.59 3.17 -12.29
C GLY A 67 -3.90 2.46 -11.13
N ASN A 68 -2.60 2.69 -10.94
CA ASN A 68 -1.86 2.07 -9.84
C ASN A 68 -2.31 2.61 -8.47
N ALA A 69 -2.64 3.90 -8.34
CA ALA A 69 -3.14 4.45 -7.08
C ALA A 69 -4.48 3.82 -6.66
N PHE A 70 -5.39 3.56 -7.60
CA PHE A 70 -6.62 2.83 -7.34
C PHE A 70 -6.38 1.36 -6.99
N ALA A 71 -5.45 0.69 -7.68
CA ALA A 71 -5.06 -0.67 -7.36
C ALA A 71 -4.50 -0.78 -5.93
N VAL A 72 -3.62 0.15 -5.53
CA VAL A 72 -3.09 0.25 -4.16
C VAL A 72 -4.20 0.33 -3.13
N ALA A 73 -5.21 1.17 -3.34
CA ALA A 73 -6.36 1.30 -2.44
C ALA A 73 -7.20 0.01 -2.37
N GLY A 74 -7.54 -0.58 -3.53
CA GLY A 74 -8.36 -1.79 -3.57
C GLY A 74 -7.67 -3.00 -2.95
N ILE A 75 -6.39 -3.20 -3.27
CA ILE A 75 -5.59 -4.31 -2.74
C ILE A 75 -5.39 -4.15 -1.23
N SER A 76 -5.15 -2.94 -0.71
CA SER A 76 -4.95 -2.75 0.73
C SER A 76 -6.20 -3.11 1.55
N VAL A 77 -7.39 -2.79 1.05
CA VAL A 77 -8.66 -3.16 1.70
C VAL A 77 -8.83 -4.68 1.71
N ILE A 78 -8.61 -5.34 0.56
CA ILE A 78 -8.70 -6.80 0.48
C ILE A 78 -7.67 -7.44 1.42
N GLN A 79 -6.43 -6.94 1.42
CA GLN A 79 -5.36 -7.39 2.30
C GLN A 79 -5.76 -7.32 3.78
N LEU A 80 -6.32 -6.18 4.21
CA LEU A 80 -6.79 -6.00 5.58
C LEU A 80 -7.92 -6.98 5.92
N CYS A 81 -8.89 -7.15 5.03
CA CYS A 81 -9.99 -8.10 5.23
C CYS A 81 -9.49 -9.54 5.36
N VAL A 82 -8.54 -9.95 4.52
CA VAL A 82 -7.93 -11.28 4.60
C VAL A 82 -7.20 -11.45 5.93
N GLY A 83 -6.39 -10.47 6.32
CA GLY A 83 -5.61 -10.51 7.57
C GLY A 83 -6.46 -10.53 8.84
N LEU A 84 -7.61 -9.85 8.84
CA LEU A 84 -8.50 -9.80 10.01
C LEU A 84 -9.47 -10.99 10.10
N PHE A 85 -10.02 -11.43 8.96
CA PHE A 85 -11.20 -12.30 8.96
C PHE A 85 -10.98 -13.65 8.28
N MET A 86 -9.99 -13.78 7.41
CA MET A 86 -9.88 -14.93 6.50
C MET A 86 -8.58 -15.72 6.66
N MET A 87 -7.73 -15.38 7.64
CA MET A 87 -6.43 -16.04 7.85
C MET A 87 -6.50 -17.59 7.96
N PRO A 88 -7.48 -18.21 8.65
CA PRO A 88 -7.52 -19.67 8.79
C PRO A 88 -7.67 -20.42 7.46
N ASP A 89 -8.50 -19.91 6.54
CA ASP A 89 -8.87 -20.60 5.30
C ASP A 89 -8.21 -20.01 4.05
N PHE A 90 -7.83 -18.73 4.11
CA PHE A 90 -7.36 -17.95 2.98
C PHE A 90 -6.04 -17.20 3.28
N GLY A 91 -5.35 -17.51 4.38
CA GLY A 91 -4.08 -16.86 4.73
C GLY A 91 -3.01 -16.94 3.64
N TRP A 92 -3.07 -17.95 2.77
CA TRP A 92 -2.19 -18.08 1.61
C TRP A 92 -2.33 -16.93 0.60
N LEU A 93 -3.48 -16.24 0.54
CA LEU A 93 -3.69 -15.05 -0.30
C LEU A 93 -3.01 -13.80 0.25
N HIS A 94 -2.74 -13.76 1.57
CA HIS A 94 -2.22 -12.58 2.24
C HIS A 94 -0.81 -12.19 1.73
N LEU A 95 0.03 -13.16 1.39
CA LEU A 95 1.38 -12.88 0.87
C LEU A 95 1.36 -12.36 -0.59
N PRO A 96 0.69 -13.01 -1.56
CA PRO A 96 0.55 -12.47 -2.92
C PRO A 96 -0.06 -11.08 -2.95
N LEU A 97 -1.08 -10.80 -2.14
CA LEU A 97 -1.71 -9.49 -2.05
C LEU A 97 -0.75 -8.43 -1.50
N ALA A 98 0.06 -8.73 -0.48
CA ALA A 98 1.12 -7.84 0.00
C ALA A 98 2.16 -7.52 -1.10
N MET A 99 2.54 -8.53 -1.89
CA MET A 99 3.47 -8.36 -3.01
C MET A 99 2.87 -7.46 -4.10
N MET A 100 1.60 -7.66 -4.44
CA MET A 100 0.89 -6.80 -5.40
C MET A 100 0.78 -5.37 -4.89
N LEU A 101 0.46 -5.18 -3.59
CA LEU A 101 0.42 -3.87 -2.97
C LEU A 101 1.78 -3.15 -3.08
N ALA A 102 2.87 -3.85 -2.77
CA ALA A 102 4.22 -3.32 -2.92
C ALA A 102 4.54 -2.96 -4.38
N ALA A 103 4.21 -3.85 -5.33
CA ALA A 103 4.47 -3.65 -6.76
C ALA A 103 3.71 -2.45 -7.34
N HIS A 104 2.41 -2.34 -7.07
CA HIS A 104 1.61 -1.21 -7.54
C HIS A 104 2.03 0.11 -6.89
N THR A 105 2.41 0.09 -5.62
CA THR A 105 2.93 1.28 -4.94
C THR A 105 4.27 1.72 -5.55
N PHE A 106 5.16 0.78 -5.87
CA PHE A 106 6.41 1.05 -6.59
C PHE A 106 6.17 1.58 -8.01
N ALA A 107 5.16 1.05 -8.71
CA ALA A 107 4.76 1.55 -10.02
C ALA A 107 4.28 3.01 -9.98
N VAL A 108 3.57 3.43 -8.92
CA VAL A 108 3.24 4.85 -8.70
C VAL A 108 4.52 5.68 -8.57
N LEU A 109 5.48 5.24 -7.74
CA LEU A 109 6.75 5.97 -7.52
C LEU A 109 7.54 6.18 -8.81
N ILE A 110 7.67 5.15 -9.64
CA ILE A 110 8.36 5.25 -10.95
C ILE A 110 7.55 6.11 -11.91
N SER A 111 6.23 5.90 -12.00
CA SER A 111 5.39 6.65 -12.95
C SER A 111 5.40 8.14 -12.64
N MET A 112 5.47 8.52 -11.36
CA MET A 112 5.61 9.91 -10.91
C MET A 112 6.92 10.59 -11.33
N LYS A 113 7.97 9.85 -11.70
CA LYS A 113 9.19 10.43 -12.29
C LYS A 113 8.95 10.95 -13.71
N HIS A 114 7.94 10.40 -14.39
CA HIS A 114 7.63 10.65 -15.80
C HIS A 114 6.27 11.34 -15.99
N ALA A 115 5.65 11.83 -14.90
CA ALA A 115 4.31 12.41 -14.87
C ALA A 115 4.33 13.93 -14.78
#